data_AF-A0A6J8BFP7-F1
#
_entry.id   AF-A0A6J8BFP7-F1
#
_cell.length_a   1.000
_cell.length_b   1.000
_cell.length_c   1.000
_cell.angle_alpha   90.00
_cell.angle_beta   90.00
_cell.angle_gamma   90.00
#
_symmetry.space_group_name_H-M   'P 1'
#
loop_
_entity.id
_entity.type
_entity.pdbx_description
1 polymer ?
#
loop_
_entity_poly.entity_id
_entity_poly.type
_entity_poly.pdbx_seq_one_letter_code
_entity_poly.pdbx_strand_id
1 'polypeptide(L)'
;MEDHDFSRQRRQIQPTKKKNSGVKLKIGHVVRFPDYKTTGISTTYEKDLILVEIKKLVLDKKQINMQHQFYIAFPDPTEHQNHLKRRASLLLGIDDRLKEYIRKMVWEENITRVQQMRVLLEVYMKTTLFQGQDIPAIINKRFWPSNVDIQNHIALAVKKQRNKEIDQIDIKLSCLPTTTIIQPLRLTLYLVVYQQLS
;
A
#
# COMPACT_ATOMS: atom_id res chain seq x y z
N MET A 1 -39.31 16.46 0.22
CA MET A 1 -38.73 15.60 1.26
C MET A 1 -37.54 14.94 0.59
N GLU A 2 -36.36 15.55 0.70
CA GLU A 2 -35.16 15.08 0.00
C GLU A 2 -34.45 14.05 0.86
N ASP A 3 -34.36 12.82 0.35
CA ASP A 3 -33.62 11.73 0.96
C ASP A 3 -32.12 11.99 0.84
N HIS A 4 -31.47 12.27 1.96
CA HIS A 4 -30.03 12.35 2.04
C HIS A 4 -29.40 10.96 1.94
N ASP A 5 -28.89 10.60 0.76
CA ASP A 5 -28.04 9.42 0.56
C ASP A 5 -26.66 9.63 1.22
N PHE A 6 -26.57 9.30 2.50
CA PHE A 6 -25.29 9.22 3.20
C PHE A 6 -24.58 7.90 2.88
N SER A 7 -24.05 7.76 1.67
CA SER A 7 -23.08 6.71 1.36
C SER A 7 -21.75 6.98 2.09
N ARG A 8 -21.73 6.72 3.41
CA ARG A 8 -20.51 6.80 4.24
C ARG A 8 -19.54 5.72 3.75
N GLN A 9 -18.66 6.08 2.83
CA GLN A 9 -17.52 5.25 2.45
C GLN A 9 -16.65 5.03 3.68
N ARG A 10 -16.75 3.86 4.29
CA ARG A 10 -15.89 3.49 5.44
C ARG A 10 -14.43 3.59 5.00
N ARG A 11 -13.66 4.41 5.71
CA ARG A 11 -12.21 4.53 5.48
C ARG A 11 -11.56 3.19 5.75
N GLN A 12 -11.16 2.47 4.70
CA GLN A 12 -10.36 1.26 4.84
C GLN A 12 -8.92 1.65 5.18
N ILE A 13 -8.60 1.58 6.47
CA ILE A 13 -7.28 1.85 7.03
C ILE A 13 -6.35 0.62 6.91
N GLN A 14 -6.88 -0.54 6.49
CA GLN A 14 -6.08 -1.76 6.34
C GLN A 14 -5.26 -1.73 5.04
N PRO A 15 -4.01 -2.24 5.04
CA PRO A 15 -3.28 -2.46 3.80
C PRO A 15 -4.07 -3.47 2.96
N THR A 16 -4.62 -3.02 1.83
CA THR A 16 -5.29 -3.91 0.89
C THR A 16 -4.24 -4.84 0.28
N LYS A 17 -4.13 -6.06 0.79
CA LYS A 17 -3.40 -7.11 0.07
C LYS A 17 -4.12 -7.28 -1.26
N LYS A 18 -3.43 -7.05 -2.37
CA LYS A 18 -3.94 -7.26 -3.74
C LYS A 18 -4.23 -8.75 -3.94
N LYS A 19 -5.38 -9.23 -3.45
CA LYS A 19 -5.84 -10.60 -3.65
C LYS A 19 -6.83 -10.59 -4.82
N ASN A 20 -6.66 -11.51 -5.77
CA ASN A 20 -7.57 -11.73 -6.90
C ASN A 20 -7.70 -10.59 -7.94
N SER A 21 -6.59 -9.95 -8.34
CA SER A 21 -6.62 -9.13 -9.56
C SER A 21 -6.40 -10.03 -10.78
N GLY A 22 -7.44 -10.22 -11.62
CA GLY A 22 -7.36 -10.98 -12.88
C GLY A 22 -6.56 -10.30 -14.00
N VAL A 23 -6.03 -9.11 -13.71
CA VAL A 23 -5.27 -8.26 -14.60
C VAL A 23 -3.92 -8.90 -14.96
N LYS A 24 -3.67 -9.10 -16.26
CA LYS A 24 -2.47 -9.76 -16.78
C LYS A 24 -1.59 -8.75 -17.53
N LEU A 25 -0.30 -8.71 -17.19
CA LEU A 25 0.71 -8.01 -17.98
C LEU A 25 1.11 -8.91 -19.15
N LYS A 26 0.97 -8.42 -20.39
CA LYS A 26 1.41 -9.18 -21.58
C LYS A 26 2.78 -8.66 -21.99
N ILE A 27 3.77 -9.56 -22.03
CA ILE A 27 5.13 -9.27 -22.48
C ILE A 27 5.38 -10.13 -23.72
N GLY A 28 5.59 -9.48 -24.85
CA GLY A 28 6.08 -10.11 -26.07
C GLY A 28 7.59 -9.89 -26.17
N HIS A 29 8.35 -10.96 -26.38
CA HIS A 29 9.78 -10.88 -26.65
C HIS A 29 10.04 -11.26 -28.10
N VAL A 30 10.62 -10.34 -28.86
CA VAL A 30 11.00 -10.53 -30.26
C VAL A 30 12.51 -10.40 -30.36
N VAL A 31 13.14 -11.39 -30.99
CA VAL A 31 14.57 -11.36 -31.30
C VAL A 31 14.72 -11.09 -32.79
N ARG A 32 15.50 -10.07 -33.14
CA ARG A 32 15.81 -9.71 -34.52
C ARG A 32 17.28 -9.97 -34.82
N PHE A 33 17.55 -10.43 -36.03
CA PHE A 33 18.88 -10.72 -36.56
C PHE A 33 19.16 -9.77 -37.72
N PRO A 34 19.61 -8.52 -37.45
CA PRO A 34 19.74 -7.47 -38.45
C PRO A 34 20.65 -7.85 -39.62
N ASP A 35 21.70 -8.63 -39.36
CA ASP A 35 22.70 -9.03 -40.36
C ASP A 35 22.14 -10.03 -41.39
N TYR A 36 20.98 -10.65 -41.10
CA TYR A 36 20.32 -11.66 -41.95
C TYR A 36 19.07 -11.11 -42.64
N LYS A 37 18.99 -9.78 -42.77
CA LYS A 37 17.87 -9.11 -43.42
C LYS A 37 17.90 -9.39 -44.92
N THR A 38 16.82 -9.97 -45.45
CA THR A 38 16.65 -10.11 -46.90
C THR A 38 16.30 -8.76 -47.53
N THR A 39 16.95 -8.43 -48.64
CA THR A 39 16.65 -7.25 -49.45
C THR A 39 15.62 -7.60 -50.52
N GLY A 40 14.43 -6.99 -50.48
CA GLY A 40 13.37 -7.19 -51.48
C GLY A 40 12.31 -8.23 -51.10
N ILE A 41 11.58 -8.73 -52.09
CA ILE A 41 10.56 -9.78 -51.91
C ILE A 41 11.29 -11.12 -51.85
N SER A 42 11.61 -11.57 -50.63
CA SER A 42 12.21 -12.89 -50.42
C SER A 42 11.16 -14.00 -50.48
N THR A 43 11.54 -15.09 -51.17
CA THR A 43 10.70 -16.29 -51.26
C THR A 43 10.65 -17.00 -49.91
N THR A 44 9.62 -17.82 -49.67
CA THR A 44 9.50 -18.62 -48.44
C THR A 44 10.72 -19.52 -48.25
N TYR A 45 11.24 -20.09 -49.35
CA TYR A 45 12.40 -20.97 -49.36
C TYR A 45 13.69 -20.27 -48.86
N GLU A 46 13.97 -19.06 -49.34
CA GLU A 46 15.14 -18.29 -48.90
C GLU A 46 15.09 -17.98 -47.41
N LYS A 47 13.90 -17.69 -46.87
CA LYS A 47 13.70 -17.44 -45.44
C LYS A 47 13.99 -18.69 -44.61
N ASP A 48 13.59 -19.86 -45.10
CA ASP A 48 13.82 -21.13 -44.41
C ASP A 48 15.31 -21.48 -44.34
N LEU A 49 16.07 -21.24 -45.43
CA LEU A 49 17.52 -21.46 -45.45
C LEU A 49 18.23 -20.58 -44.40
N ILE A 50 17.90 -19.29 -44.37
CA ILE A 50 18.46 -18.33 -43.41
C ILE A 50 18.09 -18.73 -41.97
N LEU A 51 16.85 -19.18 -41.75
CA LEU A 51 16.39 -19.67 -40.44
C LEU A 51 17.19 -20.89 -39.96
N VAL A 52 17.47 -21.84 -40.85
CA VAL A 52 18.28 -23.03 -40.53
C VAL A 52 19.70 -22.62 -40.15
N GLU A 53 20.29 -21.67 -40.88
CA GLU A 53 21.62 -21.14 -40.59
C GLU A 53 21.67 -20.43 -39.23
N ILE A 54 20.74 -19.50 -38.96
CA ILE A 54 20.66 -18.80 -37.68
C ILE A 54 20.50 -19.80 -36.52
N LYS A 55 19.65 -20.83 -36.67
CA LYS A 55 19.47 -21.87 -35.65
C LYS A 55 20.77 -22.60 -35.33
N LYS A 56 21.57 -22.95 -36.35
CA LYS A 56 22.88 -23.58 -36.16
C LYS A 56 23.84 -22.65 -35.41
N LEU A 57 23.92 -21.38 -35.81
CA LEU A 57 24.81 -20.40 -35.19
C LEU A 57 24.46 -20.12 -33.72
N VAL A 58 23.17 -20.07 -33.40
CA VAL A 58 22.68 -19.97 -32.01
C VAL A 58 23.05 -21.22 -31.21
N LEU A 59 22.88 -22.41 -31.79
CA LEU A 59 23.21 -23.68 -31.14
C LEU A 59 24.72 -23.80 -30.85
N ASP A 60 25.54 -23.41 -31.81
CA ASP A 60 27.00 -23.39 -31.72
C ASP A 60 27.54 -22.30 -30.78
N LYS A 61 26.66 -21.50 -30.16
CA LYS A 61 26.99 -20.37 -29.27
C LYS A 61 27.95 -19.36 -29.90
N LYS A 62 27.90 -19.20 -31.22
CA LYS A 62 28.68 -18.17 -31.92
C LYS A 62 28.09 -16.80 -31.58
N GLN A 63 28.97 -15.80 -31.45
CA GLN A 63 28.51 -14.43 -31.28
C GLN A 63 27.89 -13.95 -32.59
N ILE A 64 26.56 -13.84 -32.60
CA ILE A 64 25.79 -13.24 -33.68
C ILE A 64 25.11 -11.98 -33.15
N ASN A 65 24.95 -10.98 -34.02
CA ASN A 65 24.29 -9.74 -33.67
C ASN A 65 22.78 -9.99 -33.46
N MET A 66 22.34 -9.90 -32.21
CA MET A 66 20.95 -10.14 -31.81
C MET A 66 20.38 -8.88 -31.17
N GLN A 67 19.26 -8.41 -31.70
CA GLN A 67 18.51 -7.30 -31.13
C GLN A 67 17.28 -7.82 -30.41
N HIS A 68 17.23 -7.63 -29.09
CA HIS A 68 16.09 -8.01 -28.26
C HIS A 68 15.11 -6.85 -28.17
N GLN A 69 13.86 -7.08 -28.56
CA GLN A 69 12.79 -6.11 -28.45
C GLN A 69 11.68 -6.66 -27.56
N PHE A 70 11.32 -5.92 -26.52
CA PHE A 70 10.25 -6.25 -25.60
C PHE A 70 9.05 -5.36 -25.85
N TYR A 71 7.92 -5.96 -26.19
CA TYR A 71 6.63 -5.29 -26.28
C TYR A 71 5.87 -5.53 -24.99
N ILE A 72 5.68 -4.47 -24.21
CA ILE A 72 4.95 -4.53 -22.95
C ILE A 72 3.59 -3.90 -23.19
N ALA A 73 2.54 -4.71 -23.13
CA ALA A 73 1.17 -4.23 -23.14
C ALA A 73 0.65 -4.19 -21.71
N PHE A 74 0.46 -2.96 -21.22
CA PHE A 74 -0.19 -2.75 -19.94
C PHE A 74 -1.71 -2.98 -20.10
N PRO A 75 -2.33 -3.66 -19.12
CA PRO A 75 -3.77 -3.86 -19.11
C PRO A 75 -4.49 -2.53 -18.92
N ASP A 76 -5.72 -2.45 -19.44
CA ASP A 76 -6.49 -1.21 -19.40
C ASP A 76 -6.87 -0.86 -17.94
N PRO A 77 -6.77 0.42 -17.52
CA PRO A 77 -7.19 0.85 -16.18
C PRO A 77 -8.66 0.52 -15.83
N THR A 78 -9.50 0.20 -16.82
CA THR A 78 -10.89 -0.24 -16.66
C THR A 78 -11.03 -1.74 -16.36
N GLU A 79 -10.03 -2.57 -16.68
CA GLU A 79 -10.00 -4.02 -16.40
C GLU A 79 -9.77 -4.37 -14.92
N HIS A 80 -9.45 -3.37 -14.09
CA HIS A 80 -9.44 -3.48 -12.64
C HIS A 80 -10.87 -3.51 -12.08
N GLN A 81 -11.65 -4.52 -12.45
CA GLN A 81 -12.93 -4.80 -11.79
C GLN A 81 -12.62 -5.51 -10.46
N ASN A 82 -13.28 -5.08 -9.37
CA ASN A 82 -13.18 -5.59 -8.00
C ASN A 82 -12.19 -4.92 -7.02
N HIS A 83 -11.54 -3.80 -7.37
CA HIS A 83 -10.84 -3.01 -6.34
C HIS A 83 -10.80 -1.51 -6.66
N LEU A 84 -10.76 -0.69 -5.59
CA LEU A 84 -10.68 0.77 -5.67
C LEU A 84 -9.57 1.19 -6.63
N LYS A 85 -9.95 1.91 -7.69
CA LYS A 85 -9.07 2.60 -8.66
C LYS A 85 -8.33 3.77 -8.01
N ARG A 86 -7.67 3.56 -6.87
CA ARG A 86 -6.65 4.51 -6.41
C ARG A 86 -5.47 4.33 -7.35
N ARG A 87 -5.23 5.30 -8.23
CA ARG A 87 -4.08 5.37 -9.15
C ARG A 87 -2.81 4.83 -8.45
N ALA A 88 -2.50 3.55 -8.70
CA ALA A 88 -1.38 2.86 -8.03
C ALA A 88 -0.02 3.39 -8.52
N SER A 89 -0.01 4.12 -9.63
CA SER A 89 1.17 4.54 -10.37
C SER A 89 1.77 5.89 -9.93
N LEU A 90 1.19 6.61 -8.96
CA LEU A 90 1.68 7.95 -8.56
C LEU A 90 1.76 8.19 -7.03
N LEU A 91 1.53 7.15 -6.22
CA LEU A 91 1.62 7.27 -4.75
C LEU A 91 3.02 6.86 -4.30
N LEU A 92 4.00 7.74 -4.52
CA LEU A 92 5.22 7.72 -3.71
C LEU A 92 4.74 7.77 -2.25
N GLY A 93 5.00 6.69 -1.51
CA GLY A 93 4.68 6.65 -0.09
C GLY A 93 5.44 7.76 0.63
N ILE A 94 4.85 8.28 1.71
CA ILE A 94 5.53 9.22 2.59
C ILE A 94 6.82 8.58 3.09
N ASP A 95 7.88 9.38 3.25
CA ASP A 95 9.14 8.91 3.79
C ASP A 95 8.93 8.30 5.20
N ASP A 96 9.59 7.17 5.48
CA ASP A 96 9.37 6.43 6.72
C ASP A 96 9.73 7.25 7.96
N ARG A 97 10.71 8.16 7.85
CA ARG A 97 11.09 9.08 8.94
C ARG A 97 9.94 10.04 9.27
N LEU A 98 9.25 10.54 8.25
CA LEU A 98 8.07 11.39 8.43
C LEU A 98 6.89 10.60 9.01
N LYS A 99 6.67 9.36 8.57
CA LYS A 99 5.63 8.50 9.15
C LYS A 99 5.88 8.26 10.64
N GLU A 100 7.13 8.03 11.00
CA GLU A 100 7.56 7.81 12.37
C GLU A 100 7.37 9.07 13.21
N TYR A 101 7.75 10.24 12.67
CA TYR A 101 7.51 11.51 13.33
C TYR A 101 6.02 11.80 13.55
N ILE A 102 5.15 11.56 12.54
CA ILE A 102 3.69 11.68 12.70
C ILE A 102 3.21 10.76 13.84
N ARG A 103 3.67 9.51 13.87
CA ARG A 103 3.31 8.55 14.91
C ARG A 103 3.73 9.06 16.29
N LYS A 104 4.95 9.57 16.43
CA LYS A 104 5.49 10.13 17.67
C LYS A 104 4.62 11.30 18.16
N MET A 105 4.34 12.27 17.29
CA MET A 105 3.51 13.44 17.62
C MET A 105 2.07 13.06 18.00
N VAL A 106 1.52 11.98 17.45
CA VAL A 106 0.18 11.50 17.83
C VAL A 106 0.23 10.81 19.20
N TRP A 107 1.26 10.02 19.51
CA TRP A 107 1.31 9.20 20.73
C TRP A 107 1.81 9.95 21.96
N GLU A 108 2.81 10.81 21.80
CA GLU A 108 3.43 11.54 22.91
C GLU A 108 2.72 12.87 23.14
N GLU A 109 2.46 13.63 22.07
CA GLU A 109 1.93 15.00 22.14
C GLU A 109 0.41 15.08 21.87
N ASN A 110 -0.26 13.95 21.59
CA ASN A 110 -1.69 13.85 21.28
C ASN A 110 -2.17 14.75 20.11
N ILE A 111 -1.28 15.05 19.16
CA ILE A 111 -1.60 15.97 18.05
C ILE A 111 -2.39 15.23 16.96
N THR A 112 -3.67 15.56 16.85
CA THR A 112 -4.59 14.92 15.89
C THR A 112 -5.09 15.85 14.78
N ARG A 113 -4.85 17.16 14.89
CA ARG A 113 -5.26 18.15 13.89
C ARG A 113 -4.28 18.18 12.73
N VAL A 114 -4.81 18.03 11.51
CA VAL A 114 -4.01 17.95 10.27
C VAL A 114 -3.14 19.19 10.03
N GLN A 115 -3.69 20.39 10.29
CA GLN A 115 -2.95 21.65 10.07
C GLN A 115 -1.76 21.79 11.02
N GLN A 116 -1.95 21.42 12.30
CA GLN A 116 -0.87 21.43 13.29
C GLN A 116 0.23 20.43 12.90
N MET A 117 -0.17 19.22 12.52
CA MET A 117 0.77 18.19 12.05
C MET A 117 1.55 18.65 10.82
N ARG A 118 0.91 19.36 9.88
CA ARG A 118 1.58 19.89 8.68
C ARG A 118 2.68 20.90 9.04
N VAL A 119 2.39 21.85 9.92
CA VAL A 119 3.38 22.82 10.39
C VAL A 119 4.55 22.13 11.08
N LEU A 120 4.27 21.14 11.94
CA LEU A 120 5.32 20.39 12.63
C LEU A 120 6.19 19.57 11.67
N LEU A 121 5.60 18.96 10.64
CA LEU A 121 6.35 18.25 9.62
C LEU A 121 7.28 19.19 8.85
N GLU A 122 6.81 20.40 8.53
CA GLU A 122 7.65 21.40 7.86
C GLU A 122 8.84 21.84 8.74
N VAL A 123 8.59 22.09 10.02
CA VAL A 123 9.66 22.39 10.99
C VAL A 123 10.64 21.22 11.05
N TYR A 124 10.16 20.00 11.26
CA TYR A 124 11.00 18.80 11.33
C TYR A 124 11.83 18.56 10.07
N MET A 125 11.28 18.85 8.89
CA MET A 125 12.01 18.77 7.63
C MET A 125 13.19 19.75 7.58
N LYS A 126 12.95 21.01 7.96
CA LYS A 126 13.95 22.08 7.98
C LYS A 126 15.00 21.87 9.06
N THR A 127 14.56 21.47 10.26
CA THR A 127 15.43 21.41 11.44
C THR A 127 16.12 20.08 11.63
N THR A 128 15.64 18.98 11.05
CA THR A 128 16.15 17.63 11.35
C THR A 128 16.50 16.83 10.10
N LEU A 129 15.67 16.86 9.05
CA LEU A 129 15.92 16.01 7.87
C LEU A 129 16.90 16.61 6.85
N PHE A 130 16.84 17.92 6.63
CA PHE A 130 17.65 18.62 5.62
C PHE A 130 18.47 19.76 6.26
N GLN A 131 19.04 19.50 7.43
CA GLN A 131 19.90 20.48 8.11
C GLN A 131 21.03 20.94 7.19
N GLY A 132 21.01 22.21 6.79
CA GLY A 132 22.02 22.80 5.92
C GLY A 132 22.04 22.27 4.48
N GLN A 133 21.00 21.55 4.05
CA GLN A 133 20.86 21.03 2.68
C GLN A 133 19.63 21.62 1.98
N ASP A 134 19.64 21.58 0.64
CA ASP A 134 18.49 22.00 -0.15
C ASP A 134 17.28 21.10 0.10
N ILE A 135 16.16 21.73 0.46
CA ILE A 135 14.91 21.03 0.74
C ILE A 135 14.29 20.56 -0.57
N PRO A 136 13.81 19.31 -0.66
CA PRO A 136 13.13 18.82 -1.85
C PRO A 136 11.94 19.70 -2.25
N ALA A 137 11.74 19.86 -3.55
CA ALA A 137 10.63 20.65 -4.10
C ALA A 137 9.27 20.20 -3.53
N ILE A 138 8.35 21.16 -3.31
CA ILE A 138 7.02 20.95 -2.72
C ILE A 138 6.18 19.93 -3.51
N ILE A 139 6.46 19.77 -4.80
CA ILE A 139 5.81 18.79 -5.69
C ILE A 139 6.12 17.34 -5.27
N ASN A 140 7.22 17.12 -4.54
CA ASN A 140 7.64 15.80 -4.09
C ASN A 140 6.80 15.32 -2.90
N LYS A 141 5.73 14.58 -3.20
CA LYS A 141 4.79 13.99 -2.22
C LYS A 141 5.43 13.07 -1.17
N ARG A 142 6.64 12.57 -1.42
CA ARG A 142 7.38 11.75 -0.44
C ARG A 142 7.71 12.55 0.82
N PHE A 143 8.07 13.82 0.65
CA PHE A 143 8.44 14.73 1.73
C PHE A 143 7.34 15.75 2.05
N TRP A 144 6.51 16.10 1.06
CA TRP A 144 5.40 17.05 1.21
C TRP A 144 4.05 16.35 1.07
N PRO A 145 3.60 15.61 2.11
CA PRO A 145 2.35 14.87 2.07
C PRO A 145 1.13 15.79 1.94
N SER A 146 0.09 15.30 1.28
CA SER A 146 -1.19 16.01 1.25
C SER A 146 -1.91 15.94 2.60
N ASN A 147 -2.84 16.87 2.84
CA ASN A 147 -3.68 16.85 4.05
C ASN A 147 -4.41 15.50 4.22
N VAL A 148 -4.82 14.88 3.11
CA VAL A 148 -5.47 13.56 3.11
C VAL A 148 -4.50 12.48 3.58
N ASP A 149 -3.24 12.52 3.14
CA ASP A 149 -2.21 11.56 3.54
C ASP A 149 -1.87 11.71 5.03
N ILE A 150 -1.68 12.94 5.50
CA ILE A 150 -1.46 13.24 6.92
C ILE A 150 -2.62 12.68 7.76
N GLN A 151 -3.86 12.96 7.36
CA GLN A 151 -5.03 12.45 8.08
C GLN A 151 -5.09 10.90 8.08
N ASN A 152 -4.63 10.24 7.01
CA ASN A 152 -4.58 8.77 6.94
C ASN A 152 -3.57 8.25 7.96
N HIS A 153 -2.40 8.87 8.04
CA HIS A 153 -1.34 8.48 8.97
C HIS A 153 -1.70 8.76 10.42
N ILE A 154 -2.37 9.88 10.72
CA ILE A 154 -2.90 10.15 12.07
C ILE A 154 -3.90 9.05 12.47
N ALA A 155 -4.88 8.74 11.60
CA ALA A 155 -5.87 7.71 11.91
C ALA A 155 -5.24 6.31 12.06
N LEU A 156 -4.21 6.00 11.26
CA LEU A 156 -3.40 4.79 11.42
C LEU A 156 -2.68 4.75 12.78
N ALA A 157 -2.08 5.86 13.21
CA ALA A 157 -1.36 5.96 14.48
C ALA A 157 -2.31 5.80 15.68
N VAL A 158 -3.47 6.47 15.67
CA VAL A 158 -4.52 6.35 16.70
C VAL A 158 -5.04 4.92 16.77
N LYS A 159 -5.30 4.29 15.62
CA LYS A 159 -5.78 2.90 15.59
C LYS A 159 -4.72 1.94 16.17
N LYS A 160 -3.45 2.13 15.84
CA LYS A 160 -2.35 1.31 16.38
C LYS A 160 -2.21 1.48 17.89
N GLN A 161 -2.40 2.69 18.41
CA GLN A 161 -2.37 2.97 19.84
C GLN A 161 -3.47 2.18 20.58
N ARG A 162 -4.72 2.28 20.12
CA ARG A 162 -5.85 1.52 20.69
C ARG A 162 -5.62 0.02 20.66
N ASN A 163 -5.11 -0.51 19.54
CA ASN A 163 -4.84 -1.94 19.44
C ASN A 163 -3.77 -2.39 20.45
N LYS A 164 -2.70 -1.61 20.66
CA LYS A 164 -1.69 -1.93 21.68
C LYS A 164 -2.26 -1.92 23.10
N GLU A 165 -3.15 -0.98 23.41
CA GLU A 165 -3.81 -0.91 24.71
C GLU A 165 -4.69 -2.14 24.95
N ILE A 166 -5.46 -2.57 23.93
CA ILE A 166 -6.27 -3.79 23.98
C ILE A 166 -5.39 -5.03 24.14
N ASP A 167 -4.33 -5.16 23.33
CA ASP A 167 -3.39 -6.29 23.40
C ASP A 167 -2.75 -6.38 24.80
N GLN A 168 -2.42 -5.25 25.44
CA GLN A 168 -1.89 -5.23 26.81
C GLN A 168 -2.91 -5.65 27.87
N ILE A 169 -4.19 -5.31 27.68
CA ILE A 169 -5.27 -5.71 28.59
C ILE A 169 -5.48 -7.23 28.49
N ASP A 170 -5.52 -7.78 27.27
CA ASP A 170 -5.70 -9.21 27.04
C ASP A 170 -4.53 -10.02 27.63
N ILE A 171 -3.28 -9.56 27.46
CA ILE A 171 -2.11 -10.17 28.09
C ILE A 171 -2.24 -10.14 29.61
N LYS A 172 -2.61 -8.99 30.21
CA LYS A 172 -2.78 -8.87 31.67
C LYS A 172 -3.87 -9.79 32.21
N LEU A 173 -5.01 -9.93 31.53
CA LEU A 173 -6.07 -10.86 31.93
C LEU A 173 -5.62 -12.33 31.81
N SER A 174 -4.86 -12.67 30.77
CA SER A 174 -4.34 -14.03 30.57
C SER A 174 -3.26 -14.44 31.58
N CYS A 175 -2.62 -13.47 32.24
CA CYS A 175 -1.59 -13.68 33.26
C CYS A 175 -2.14 -13.70 34.70
N LEU A 176 -3.45 -13.56 34.91
CA LEU A 176 -4.04 -13.73 36.24
C LEU A 176 -4.10 -15.22 36.57
N PRO A 177 -3.64 -15.66 37.76
CA PRO A 177 -3.65 -17.08 38.13
C PRO A 177 -5.10 -17.61 38.17
N THR A 178 -5.36 -18.69 37.44
CA THR A 178 -6.66 -19.38 37.37
C THR A 178 -6.92 -20.21 38.63
N THR A 179 -6.70 -19.64 39.80
CA THR A 179 -7.07 -20.23 41.09
C THR A 179 -8.03 -19.29 41.78
N THR A 180 -9.30 -19.38 41.42
CA THR A 180 -10.46 -19.45 42.33
C THR A 180 -11.71 -19.72 41.49
N ILE A 181 -11.96 -21.00 41.19
CA ILE A 181 -13.31 -21.55 41.09
C ILE A 181 -13.26 -22.67 42.12
N ILE A 182 -13.99 -22.61 43.23
CA ILE A 182 -15.40 -23.04 43.36
C ILE A 182 -15.97 -22.38 44.63
N GLN A 183 -17.17 -21.80 44.53
CA GLN A 183 -18.38 -22.21 45.29
C GLN A 183 -19.59 -21.47 44.67
N PRO A 184 -20.70 -22.17 44.36
CA PRO A 184 -21.93 -21.56 43.85
C PRO A 184 -22.81 -21.11 45.02
N LEU A 185 -23.13 -19.82 45.12
CA LEU A 185 -24.20 -19.35 46.02
C LEU A 185 -25.31 -18.68 45.22
N ARG A 186 -26.35 -19.49 45.03
CA ARG A 186 -27.75 -19.12 44.88
C ARG A 186 -28.14 -17.97 45.83
N LEU A 187 -29.06 -17.13 45.34
CA LEU A 187 -30.08 -16.38 46.08
C LEU A 187 -29.60 -15.32 47.10
N THR A 188 -29.68 -14.04 46.72
CA THR A 188 -30.54 -13.03 47.39
C THR A 188 -30.38 -11.66 46.72
N LEU A 189 -31.42 -10.82 46.82
CA LEU A 189 -31.59 -9.44 46.30
C LEU A 189 -32.36 -9.25 44.98
N TYR A 190 -33.44 -10.03 44.83
CA TYR A 190 -34.76 -9.39 44.76
C TYR A 190 -34.99 -8.69 46.11
N LEU A 191 -34.63 -7.40 46.27
CA LEU A 191 -35.06 -6.51 47.39
C LEU A 191 -34.41 -5.11 47.32
N VAL A 192 -34.34 -4.47 46.15
CA VAL A 192 -34.00 -3.01 46.08
C VAL A 192 -35.05 -2.20 45.30
N VAL A 193 -36.14 -2.82 44.83
CA VAL A 193 -37.18 -2.11 44.04
C VAL A 193 -38.49 -1.85 44.83
N TYR A 194 -38.62 -2.30 46.08
CA TYR A 194 -39.84 -2.10 46.89
C TYR A 194 -39.72 -1.09 48.04
N GLN A 195 -38.88 -0.05 47.89
CA GLN A 195 -38.82 1.03 48.88
C GLN A 195 -38.73 2.43 48.26
N GLN A 196 -39.48 2.66 47.18
CA GLN A 196 -39.84 4.00 46.70
C GLN A 196 -41.36 4.19 46.53
N LEU A 197 -42.14 3.64 47.46
CA LEU A 197 -43.52 4.06 47.69
C LEU A 197 -43.74 4.22 49.21
N SER A 198 -43.45 5.42 49.70
CA SER A 198 -44.22 6.08 50.75
C SER A 198 -44.42 7.54 50.36
#